data_AF-A0A7Y6N9D9-F1
#
_entry.id   AF-A0A7Y6N9D9-F1
#
_cell.length_a   1.000
_cell.length_b   1.000
_cell.length_c   1.000
_cell.angle_alpha   90.00
_cell.angle_beta   90.00
_cell.angle_gamma   90.00
#
_symmetry.space_group_name_H-M   'P 1'
#
loop_
_entity.id
_entity.type
_entity.pdbx_description
1 polymer ?
#
loop_
_entity_poly.entity_id
_entity_poly.type
_entity_poly.pdbx_seq_one_letter_code
_entity_poly.pdbx_strand_id
1 'polypeptide(L)'
;MLEILNITLILLLLIVTILIVLSKHLITSGVLMCAFSSLIALIYLIMNAPDVAITEASVGAGLSTVFIFAALSLIKNHKVNLSHNPIILFFMLFLAMCLSHFMIQLPDFGSHNAPIHSHVAPYYIENAEKTVGIPNIVTAVLAAFRGYDTFGETIVIFTAALCITLVLKEEKEND
;
A
#
# COMPACT_ATOMS: atom_id res chain seq x y z
N MET A 1 19.06 17.80 -7.92
CA MET A 1 17.84 18.27 -7.23
C MET A 1 16.90 17.10 -6.91
N LEU A 2 16.51 16.29 -7.91
CA LEU A 2 15.64 15.12 -7.69
C LEU A 2 16.25 14.07 -6.75
N GLU A 3 17.55 13.79 -6.85
CA GLU A 3 18.24 12.84 -5.95
C GLU A 3 18.21 13.29 -4.48
N ILE A 4 18.44 14.58 -4.23
CA ILE A 4 18.39 15.17 -2.89
C ILE A 4 16.97 15.03 -2.33
N LEU A 5 15.95 15.30 -3.15
CA LEU A 5 14.56 15.10 -2.76
C LEU A 5 14.27 13.63 -2.43
N ASN A 6 14.71 12.68 -3.25
CA ASN A 6 14.52 11.24 -3.00
C ASN A 6 15.17 10.79 -1.68
N ILE A 7 16.43 11.15 -1.46
CA ILE A 7 17.14 10.84 -0.21
C ILE A 7 16.42 11.45 0.99
N THR A 8 15.95 12.69 0.86
CA THR A 8 15.22 13.41 1.91
C THR A 8 13.90 12.70 2.25
N LEU A 9 13.14 12.27 1.24
CA LEU A 9 11.88 11.56 1.43
C LEU A 9 12.07 10.18 2.04
N ILE A 10 13.08 9.42 1.61
CA ILE A 10 13.40 8.11 2.19
C ILE A 10 13.84 8.27 3.65
N LEU A 11 14.67 9.28 3.96
CA LEU A 11 15.06 9.57 5.33
C LEU A 11 13.86 9.95 6.20
N LEU A 12 12.98 10.81 5.69
CA LEU A 12 11.76 11.21 6.38
C LEU A 12 10.83 10.01 6.61
N LEU A 13 10.68 9.14 5.62
CA LEU A 13 9.90 7.90 5.72
C LEU A 13 10.46 6.98 6.83
N LEU A 14 11.78 6.83 6.90
CA LEU A 14 12.46 6.06 7.94
C LEU A 14 12.25 6.67 9.33
N ILE A 15 12.37 8.00 9.46
CA ILE A 15 12.08 8.71 10.71
C ILE A 15 10.64 8.49 11.16
N VAL A 16 9.67 8.68 10.25
CA VAL A 16 8.24 8.47 10.56
C VAL A 16 7.99 7.03 10.99
N THR A 17 8.60 6.05 10.30
CA THR A 17 8.49 4.63 10.67
C THR A 17 9.00 4.37 12.09
N ILE A 18 10.16 4.91 12.45
CA ILE A 18 10.69 4.79 13.81
C ILE A 18 9.74 5.43 14.83
N LEU A 19 9.20 6.62 14.54
CA LEU A 19 8.24 7.31 15.40
C LEU A 19 6.95 6.50 15.60
N ILE A 20 6.46 5.81 14.56
CA ILE A 20 5.29 4.92 14.66
C ILE A 20 5.59 3.80 15.66
N VAL A 21 6.73 3.12 15.52
CA VAL A 21 7.11 1.97 16.37
C VAL A 21 7.32 2.39 17.83
N LEU A 22 7.86 3.58 18.07
CA LEU A 22 8.11 4.11 19.43
C LEU A 22 6.86 4.72 20.08
N SER A 23 5.81 4.98 19.31
CA SER A 23 4.59 5.62 19.80
C SER A 23 3.82 4.70 20.74
N LYS A 24 3.48 5.21 21.94
CA LYS A 24 2.68 4.50 22.96
C LYS A 24 1.18 4.81 22.87
N HIS A 25 0.81 5.78 22.02
CA HIS A 25 -0.55 6.27 21.87
C HIS A 25 -1.10 5.91 20.50
N LEU A 26 -2.25 5.24 20.46
CA LEU A 26 -2.84 4.77 19.20
C LEU A 26 -3.24 5.92 18.27
N ILE A 27 -3.74 7.03 18.81
CA ILE A 27 -4.10 8.23 18.03
C ILE A 27 -2.88 8.80 17.31
N THR A 28 -1.78 8.98 18.05
CA THR A 28 -0.51 9.47 17.48
C THR A 28 0.01 8.53 16.40
N SER A 29 -0.08 7.22 16.62
CA SER A 29 0.32 6.21 15.63
C SER A 29 -0.54 6.28 14.37
N GLY A 30 -1.86 6.46 14.51
CA GLY A 30 -2.78 6.64 13.38
C GLY A 30 -2.45 7.87 12.52
N VAL A 31 -2.14 9.01 13.15
CA VAL A 31 -1.69 10.23 12.44
C VAL A 31 -0.37 9.98 11.71
N LEU A 32 0.59 9.34 12.38
CA LEU A 32 1.89 9.03 11.78
C LEU A 32 1.77 8.03 10.60
N MET A 33 0.85 7.06 10.67
CA MET A 33 0.55 6.16 9.54
C MET A 33 -0.05 6.88 8.33
N CYS A 34 -0.89 7.90 8.56
CA CYS A 34 -1.39 8.78 7.50
C CYS A 34 -0.24 9.56 6.83
N ALA A 35 0.67 10.12 7.65
CA ALA A 35 1.86 10.80 7.15
C ALA A 35 2.77 9.86 6.35
N PHE A 36 2.98 8.63 6.84
CA PHE A 36 3.73 7.59 6.14
C PHE A 36 3.15 7.29 4.75
N SER A 37 1.84 7.06 4.66
CA SER A 37 1.15 6.78 3.39
C SER A 37 1.22 7.97 2.42
N SER A 38 1.11 9.19 2.95
CA SER A 38 1.25 10.43 2.16
C SER A 38 2.66 10.59 1.57
N LEU A 39 3.71 10.21 2.33
CA LEU A 39 5.09 10.23 1.84
C LEU A 39 5.33 9.17 0.76
N ILE A 40 4.75 7.98 0.90
CA ILE A 40 4.82 6.94 -0.14
C ILE A 40 4.15 7.42 -1.42
N ALA A 41 2.96 8.04 -1.34
CA ALA A 41 2.29 8.61 -2.51
C ALA A 41 3.19 9.61 -3.25
N LEU A 42 3.92 10.46 -2.52
CA LEU A 42 4.88 11.39 -3.11
C LEU A 42 6.07 10.68 -3.76
N ILE A 43 6.59 9.61 -3.15
CA ILE A 43 7.65 8.78 -3.74
C ILE A 43 7.16 8.16 -5.06
N TYR A 44 5.94 7.61 -5.12
CA TYR A 44 5.38 7.07 -6.36
C TYR A 44 5.23 8.13 -7.46
N LEU A 45 4.87 9.36 -7.10
CA LEU A 45 4.81 10.47 -8.05
C LEU A 45 6.19 10.78 -8.64
N ILE A 46 7.25 10.76 -7.83
CA ILE A 46 8.63 10.96 -8.30
C ILE A 46 9.11 9.78 -9.16
N MET A 47 8.61 8.57 -8.91
CA MET A 47 8.84 7.40 -9.75
C MET A 47 8.07 7.41 -11.07
N ASN A 48 7.39 8.51 -11.42
CA ASN A 48 6.52 8.64 -12.59
C ASN A 48 5.37 7.63 -12.61
N ALA A 49 4.84 7.27 -11.43
CA ALA A 49 3.68 6.40 -11.27
C ALA A 49 2.48 7.18 -10.69
N PRO A 50 1.88 8.13 -11.45
CA PRO A 50 0.82 9.00 -10.95
C PRO A 50 -0.45 8.25 -10.55
N ASP A 51 -0.85 7.22 -11.32
CA ASP A 51 -2.04 6.43 -11.02
C ASP A 51 -1.90 5.70 -9.68
N VAL A 52 -0.73 5.10 -9.43
CA VAL A 52 -0.41 4.44 -8.16
C VAL A 52 -0.34 5.45 -7.01
N ALA A 53 0.24 6.63 -7.25
CA ALA A 53 0.31 7.70 -6.26
C ALA A 53 -1.09 8.18 -5.82
N ILE A 54 -2.01 8.37 -6.76
CA ILE A 54 -3.39 8.78 -6.46
C ILE A 54 -4.13 7.69 -5.67
N THR A 55 -3.94 6.42 -6.02
CA THR A 55 -4.53 5.31 -5.25
C THR A 55 -3.99 5.24 -3.83
N GLU A 56 -2.69 5.43 -3.63
CA GLU A 56 -2.07 5.42 -2.30
C GLU A 56 -2.52 6.62 -1.45
N ALA A 57 -2.58 7.81 -2.05
CA ALA A 57 -3.09 9.00 -1.36
C ALA A 57 -4.57 8.82 -0.94
N SER A 58 -5.39 8.24 -1.82
CA SER A 58 -6.82 8.07 -1.58
C SER A 58 -7.12 6.97 -0.55
N VAL A 59 -6.48 5.80 -0.71
CA VAL A 59 -6.77 4.61 0.09
C VAL A 59 -5.88 4.55 1.34
N GLY A 60 -4.56 4.71 1.17
CA GLY A 60 -3.59 4.64 2.26
C GLY A 60 -3.71 5.84 3.21
N ALA A 61 -3.58 7.06 2.70
CA ALA A 61 -3.69 8.25 3.54
C ALA A 61 -5.15 8.64 3.86
N GLY A 62 -6.09 8.48 2.93
CA GLY A 62 -7.50 8.84 3.13
C GLY A 62 -8.31 7.79 3.88
N LEU A 63 -8.73 6.74 3.16
CA LEU A 63 -9.72 5.76 3.65
C LEU A 63 -9.24 4.95 4.87
N SER A 64 -7.99 4.48 4.85
CA SER A 64 -7.40 3.73 5.98
C SER A 64 -7.36 4.57 7.25
N THR A 65 -7.01 5.85 7.15
CA THR A 65 -7.03 6.78 8.28
C THR A 65 -8.43 6.91 8.86
N VAL A 66 -9.46 7.09 8.02
CA VAL A 66 -10.86 7.15 8.49
C VAL A 66 -11.23 5.87 9.24
N PHE A 67 -10.91 4.70 8.72
CA PHE A 67 -11.22 3.43 9.39
C PHE A 67 -10.44 3.23 10.68
N ILE A 68 -9.15 3.61 10.74
CA ILE A 68 -8.37 3.59 11.97
C ILE A 68 -9.04 4.48 13.02
N PHE A 69 -9.40 5.72 12.69
CA PHE A 69 -10.04 6.62 13.64
C PHE A 69 -11.45 6.15 14.04
N ALA A 70 -12.22 5.58 13.12
CA ALA A 70 -13.50 4.95 13.45
C ALA A 70 -13.32 3.81 14.46
N ALA A 71 -12.35 2.91 14.24
CA ALA A 71 -12.02 1.85 15.18
C ALA A 71 -11.52 2.40 16.52
N LEU A 72 -10.66 3.42 16.51
CA LEU A 72 -10.15 4.05 17.73
C LEU A 72 -11.24 4.76 18.54
N SER A 73 -12.31 5.25 17.89
CA SER A 73 -13.44 5.86 18.59
C SER A 73 -14.21 4.86 19.47
N LEU A 74 -14.10 3.55 19.18
CA LEU A 74 -14.72 2.47 19.92
C LEU A 74 -13.86 1.97 21.10
N ILE A 75 -12.57 2.35 21.15
CA ILE A 75 -11.62 1.87 22.15
C ILE A 75 -11.53 2.89 23.30
N LYS A 76 -11.83 2.47 24.54
CA LYS A 76 -11.77 3.37 25.71
C LYS A 76 -10.34 3.67 26.20
N ASN A 77 -9.39 2.76 26.01
CA ASN A 77 -8.00 2.93 26.44
C ASN A 77 -7.05 2.89 25.25
N HIS A 78 -6.41 4.03 24.96
CA HIS A 78 -5.57 4.21 23.78
C HIS A 78 -4.08 3.94 24.06
N LYS A 79 -3.75 3.40 25.24
CA LYS A 79 -2.39 2.98 25.60
C LYS A 79 -2.16 1.53 25.19
N VAL A 80 -1.01 1.28 24.57
CA VAL A 80 -0.58 -0.06 24.20
C VAL A 80 0.00 -0.78 25.42
N ASN A 81 -0.53 -1.95 25.78
CA ASN A 81 0.13 -2.89 26.69
C ASN A 81 0.97 -3.85 25.86
N LEU A 82 2.30 -3.78 25.99
CA LEU A 82 3.20 -4.68 25.26
C LEU A 82 3.15 -6.07 25.91
N SER A 83 2.70 -7.07 25.15
CA SER A 83 2.94 -8.48 25.45
C SER A 83 4.12 -8.95 24.62
N HIS A 84 5.23 -9.29 25.28
CA HIS A 84 6.40 -9.84 24.61
C HIS A 84 6.25 -11.35 24.48
N ASN A 85 5.72 -11.80 23.35
CA ASN A 85 5.65 -13.22 23.04
C ASN A 85 6.81 -13.62 22.10
N PRO A 86 7.76 -14.46 22.54
CA PRO A 86 8.92 -14.85 21.72
C PRO A 86 8.51 -15.63 20.46
N ILE A 87 7.37 -16.32 20.49
CA ILE A 87 6.85 -17.06 19.33
C ILE A 87 6.42 -16.07 18.23
N ILE A 88 5.71 -15.00 18.61
CA ILE A 88 5.29 -13.96 17.68
C ILE A 88 6.50 -13.28 17.07
N LEU A 89 7.51 -12.95 17.90
CA LEU A 89 8.77 -12.37 17.43
C LEU A 89 9.50 -13.30 16.45
N PHE A 90 9.56 -14.61 16.73
CA PHE A 90 10.16 -15.59 15.83
C PHE A 90 9.46 -15.60 14.47
N PHE A 91 8.12 -15.67 14.43
CA PHE A 91 7.37 -15.63 13.17
C PHE A 91 7.56 -14.32 12.40
N MET A 92 7.61 -13.17 13.10
CA MET A 92 7.88 -11.87 12.46
C MET A 92 9.28 -11.81 11.84
N LEU A 93 10.31 -12.28 12.55
CA LEU A 93 11.69 -12.32 12.05
C LEU A 93 11.83 -13.30 10.89
N PHE A 94 11.19 -14.48 10.99
CA PHE A 94 11.17 -15.46 9.91
C PHE A 94 10.53 -14.89 8.64
N LEU A 95 9.38 -14.22 8.77
CA LEU A 95 8.70 -13.56 7.66
C LEU A 95 9.57 -12.45 7.06
N ALA A 96 10.17 -11.60 7.90
CA ALA A 96 11.06 -10.53 7.46
C ALA A 96 12.27 -11.07 6.69
N MET A 97 12.85 -12.19 7.15
CA MET A 97 13.97 -12.85 6.48
C MET A 97 13.55 -13.44 5.13
N CYS A 98 12.39 -14.11 5.06
CA CYS A 98 11.83 -14.61 3.79
C CYS A 98 11.62 -13.47 2.78
N LEU A 99 10.95 -12.39 3.19
CA LEU A 99 10.70 -11.24 2.31
C LEU A 99 12.00 -10.58 1.84
N SER A 100 12.98 -10.43 2.75
CA SER A 100 14.29 -9.87 2.41
C SER A 100 15.04 -10.74 1.40
N HIS A 101 14.94 -12.07 1.49
CA HIS A 101 15.54 -12.99 0.54
C HIS A 101 14.96 -12.81 -0.88
N PHE A 102 13.64 -12.61 -1.01
CA PHE A 102 13.02 -12.32 -2.30
C PHE A 102 13.40 -10.94 -2.85
N MET A 103 13.58 -9.93 -1.99
CA MET A 103 14.02 -8.60 -2.43
C MET A 103 15.38 -8.62 -3.10
N ILE A 104 16.31 -9.45 -2.64
CA ILE A 104 17.66 -9.59 -3.23
C ILE A 104 17.62 -10.23 -4.62
N GLN A 105 16.57 -11.00 -4.94
CA GLN A 105 16.41 -11.64 -6.24
C GLN A 105 15.77 -10.72 -7.30
N LEU A 106 15.26 -9.56 -6.90
CA LEU A 106 14.68 -8.61 -7.84
C LEU A 106 15.80 -7.97 -8.70
N PRO A 107 15.49 -7.61 -9.96
CA PRO A 107 16.42 -6.84 -10.77
C PRO A 107 16.82 -5.54 -10.08
N ASP A 108 18.06 -5.10 -10.29
CA ASP A 108 18.55 -3.82 -9.78
C ASP A 108 17.61 -2.69 -10.20
N PHE A 109 17.38 -1.76 -9.26
CA PHE A 109 16.50 -0.62 -9.49
C PHE A 109 16.98 0.19 -10.70
N GLY A 110 16.10 0.39 -11.69
CA GLY A 110 16.41 1.12 -12.92
C GLY A 110 17.27 0.36 -13.93
N SER A 111 17.49 -0.94 -13.74
CA SER A 111 18.22 -1.77 -14.72
C SER A 111 17.48 -1.85 -16.05
N HIS A 112 18.15 -1.43 -17.13
CA HIS A 112 17.60 -1.51 -18.49
C HIS A 112 17.43 -2.95 -18.97
N ASN A 113 18.15 -3.89 -18.35
CA ASN A 113 18.10 -5.31 -18.65
C ASN A 113 17.04 -6.05 -17.83
N ALA A 114 16.20 -5.34 -17.07
CA ALA A 114 15.12 -5.97 -16.32
C ALA A 114 14.15 -6.70 -17.28
N PRO A 115 13.66 -7.91 -16.94
CA PRO A 115 12.83 -8.72 -17.83
C PRO A 115 11.59 -8.01 -18.38
N ILE A 116 11.07 -7.03 -17.63
CA ILE A 116 9.90 -6.24 -18.03
C ILE A 116 10.16 -5.43 -19.32
N HIS A 117 11.40 -5.02 -19.58
CA HIS A 117 11.80 -4.23 -20.75
C HIS A 117 12.02 -5.08 -22.01
N SER A 118 12.08 -6.42 -21.89
CA SER A 118 12.37 -7.30 -23.02
C SER A 118 11.15 -7.59 -23.90
N HIS A 119 9.95 -7.64 -23.32
CA HIS A 119 8.75 -8.02 -24.09
C HIS A 119 7.50 -7.27 -23.64
N VAL A 120 7.15 -7.34 -22.36
CA VAL A 120 5.81 -6.96 -21.89
C VAL A 120 5.60 -5.44 -21.95
N ALA A 121 6.53 -4.66 -21.39
CA ALA A 121 6.40 -3.20 -21.40
C ALA A 121 6.44 -2.60 -22.82
N PRO A 122 7.41 -2.97 -23.70
CA PRO A 122 7.41 -2.47 -25.08
C PRO A 122 6.12 -2.80 -25.84
N TYR A 123 5.60 -4.02 -25.68
CA TYR A 123 4.36 -4.43 -26.33
C TYR A 123 3.17 -3.56 -25.91
N TYR A 124 3.00 -3.28 -24.62
CA TYR A 124 1.92 -2.41 -24.15
C TYR A 124 2.09 -0.97 -24.63
N ILE A 125 3.32 -0.43 -24.63
CA ILE A 125 3.59 0.93 -25.09
C ILE A 125 3.21 1.09 -26.57
N GLU A 126 3.52 0.11 -27.41
CA GLU A 126 3.25 0.20 -28.84
C GLU A 126 1.78 -0.11 -29.22
N ASN A 127 1.12 -1.00 -28.48
CA ASN A 127 -0.18 -1.56 -28.88
C ASN A 127 -1.37 -1.07 -28.05
N ALA A 128 -1.18 -0.48 -26.87
CA ALA A 128 -2.29 -0.10 -25.99
C ALA A 128 -3.26 0.89 -26.66
N GLU A 129 -2.75 1.99 -27.22
CA GLU A 129 -3.60 2.97 -27.89
C GLU A 129 -4.24 2.38 -29.16
N LYS A 130 -3.48 1.61 -29.96
CA LYS A 130 -3.98 1.01 -31.22
C LYS A 130 -5.08 -0.03 -31.00
N THR A 131 -5.00 -0.80 -29.92
CA THR A 131 -5.89 -1.94 -29.68
C THR A 131 -7.09 -1.56 -28.81
N VAL A 132 -6.85 -0.74 -27.78
CA VAL A 132 -7.85 -0.40 -26.76
C VAL A 132 -8.46 0.98 -26.99
N GLY A 133 -7.76 1.88 -27.70
CA GLY A 133 -8.23 3.24 -27.98
C GLY A 133 -8.14 4.20 -26.78
N ILE A 134 -7.45 3.80 -25.71
CA ILE A 134 -7.32 4.59 -24.48
C ILE A 134 -5.88 5.11 -24.37
N PRO A 135 -5.66 6.43 -24.20
CA PRO A 135 -4.31 7.00 -24.14
C PRO A 135 -3.58 6.71 -22.83
N ASN A 136 -4.30 6.51 -21.71
CA ASN A 136 -3.66 6.10 -20.45
C ASN A 136 -3.30 4.61 -20.50
N ILE A 137 -2.00 4.33 -20.63
CA ILE A 137 -1.46 2.97 -20.70
C ILE A 137 -1.75 2.14 -19.43
N VAL A 138 -1.72 2.73 -18.24
CA VAL A 138 -1.98 2.01 -16.98
C VAL A 138 -3.44 1.57 -16.94
N THR A 139 -4.36 2.46 -17.30
CA THR A 139 -5.79 2.14 -17.41
C THR A 139 -6.03 1.07 -18.48
N ALA A 140 -5.39 1.18 -19.65
CA ALA A 140 -5.51 0.17 -20.71
C ALA A 140 -4.98 -1.20 -20.28
N VAL A 141 -3.87 -1.24 -19.52
CA VAL A 141 -3.32 -2.49 -18.99
C VAL A 141 -4.26 -3.10 -17.95
N LEU A 142 -4.71 -2.34 -16.96
CA LEU A 142 -5.58 -2.85 -15.89
C LEU A 142 -6.95 -3.28 -16.41
N ALA A 143 -7.58 -2.49 -17.29
CA ALA A 143 -8.93 -2.76 -17.76
C ALA A 143 -9.00 -3.77 -18.92
N ALA A 144 -8.01 -3.78 -19.82
CA ALA A 144 -8.05 -4.62 -21.02
C ALA A 144 -7.02 -5.77 -20.97
N PHE A 145 -5.71 -5.47 -21.01
CA PHE A 145 -4.70 -6.54 -21.14
C PHE A 145 -4.65 -7.49 -19.93
N ARG A 146 -4.86 -6.94 -18.73
CA ARG A 146 -4.87 -7.66 -17.44
C ARG A 146 -6.21 -7.49 -16.72
N GLY A 147 -7.31 -7.35 -17.48
CA GLY A 147 -8.66 -7.18 -16.93
C GLY A 147 -9.11 -8.30 -15.98
N TYR A 148 -8.62 -9.53 -16.18
CA TYR A 148 -8.92 -10.64 -15.27
C TYR A 148 -8.37 -10.45 -13.86
N ASP A 149 -7.18 -9.83 -13.73
CA ASP A 149 -6.57 -9.55 -12.42
C ASP A 149 -7.40 -8.49 -11.69
N THR A 150 -7.76 -7.40 -12.36
CA THR A 150 -8.62 -6.33 -11.80
C THR A 150 -10.05 -6.81 -11.50
N PHE A 151 -10.59 -7.73 -12.30
CA PHE A 151 -11.87 -8.39 -11.99
C PHE A 151 -11.77 -9.19 -10.68
N GLY A 152 -10.69 -9.95 -10.51
CA GLY A 152 -10.40 -10.66 -9.25
C GLY A 152 -10.28 -9.71 -8.06
N GLU A 153 -9.52 -8.62 -8.19
CA GLU A 153 -9.38 -7.58 -7.16
C GLU A 153 -10.75 -6.98 -6.77
N THR A 154 -11.61 -6.72 -7.76
CA THR A 154 -12.96 -6.18 -7.53
C THR A 154 -13.83 -7.16 -6.73
N ILE A 155 -13.76 -8.46 -7.02
CA ILE A 155 -14.46 -9.50 -6.24
C ILE A 155 -13.97 -9.51 -4.79
N VAL A 156 -12.66 -9.38 -4.55
CA VAL A 156 -12.09 -9.35 -3.20
C VAL A 156 -12.61 -8.16 -2.41
N ILE A 157 -12.56 -6.95 -2.99
CA ILE A 157 -13.04 -5.72 -2.32
C ILE A 157 -14.54 -5.81 -2.06
N PHE A 158 -15.32 -6.29 -3.03
CA PHE A 158 -16.76 -6.49 -2.87
C PHE A 158 -17.08 -7.47 -1.74
N THR A 159 -16.35 -8.59 -1.68
CA THR A 159 -16.51 -9.58 -0.61
C THR A 159 -16.17 -9.01 0.76
N ALA A 160 -15.08 -8.23 0.86
CA ALA A 160 -14.71 -7.56 2.10
C ALA A 160 -15.81 -6.58 2.57
N ALA A 161 -16.37 -5.79 1.64
CA ALA A 161 -17.46 -4.86 1.95
C ALA A 161 -18.74 -5.58 2.42
N LEU A 162 -19.09 -6.72 1.79
CA LEU A 162 -20.19 -7.58 2.25
C LEU A 162 -19.94 -8.12 3.66
N CYS A 163 -18.75 -8.66 3.93
CA CYS A 163 -18.39 -9.17 5.25
C CYS A 163 -18.52 -8.10 6.32
N ILE A 164 -18.00 -6.89 6.09
CA ILE A 164 -18.12 -5.76 7.02
C ILE A 164 -19.59 -5.42 7.26
N THR A 165 -20.41 -5.38 6.22
CA THR A 165 -21.85 -5.06 6.33
C THR A 165 -22.61 -6.09 7.15
N LEU A 166 -22.31 -7.38 6.98
CA LEU A 166 -22.93 -8.46 7.73
C LEU A 166 -22.53 -8.42 9.22
N VAL A 167 -21.24 -8.23 9.51
CA VAL A 167 -20.73 -8.13 10.89
C VAL A 167 -21.36 -6.94 11.62
N LEU A 168 -21.41 -5.76 10.99
CA LEU A 168 -21.99 -4.56 11.61
C LEU A 168 -23.51 -4.62 11.74
N LYS A 169 -24.21 -5.42 10.93
CA LYS A 169 -25.65 -5.62 11.05
C LYS A 169 -25.99 -6.44 12.30
N GLU A 170 -25.22 -7.48 12.58
CA GLU A 170 -25.46 -8.41 13.70
C GLU A 170 -25.27 -7.73 15.08
N GLU A 171 -24.38 -6.74 15.19
CA GLU A 171 -24.24 -5.94 16.42
C GLU A 171 -25.50 -5.13 16.75
N LYS A 172 -26.22 -4.62 15.74
CA LYS A 172 -27.45 -3.83 15.96
C LYS A 172 -28.66 -4.65 16.40
N GLU A 173 -28.64 -5.97 16.22
CA GLU A 173 -29.74 -6.86 16.60
C GLU A 173 -29.60 -7.37 18.05
N ASN A 174 -28.43 -7.22 18.65
CA ASN A 174 -28.09 -7.68 20.00
C ASN A 174 -28.09 -6.56 21.08
N ASP A 175 -28.38 -5.32 20.69
CA ASP A 175 -28.66 -4.16 21.57
C ASP A 175 -30.16 -3.85 21.61
#